data_AF-A0A2U0S3Y6-F1
#
_entry.id   AF-A0A2U0S3Y6-F1
#
_cell.length_a   1.000
_cell.length_b   1.000
_cell.length_c   1.000
_cell.angle_alpha   90.00
_cell.angle_beta   90.00
_cell.angle_gamma   90.00
#
_symmetry.space_group_name_H-M   'P 1'
#
loop_
_entity.id
_entity.type
_entity.pdbx_description
1 polymer ?
#
loop_
_entity_poly.entity_id
_entity_poly.type
_entity_poly.pdbx_seq_one_letter_code
_entity_poly.pdbx_strand_id
1 'polypeptide(L)' 'MTTNRLESIMAKIHKQILSLLSEKPMTLAEIAEQLEYKEKKVFNALKKLFSDGKINSNAKTRQYNIVAE' A
#
# COMPACT_ATOMS: atom_id res chain seq x y z
N MET A 1 -9.55 18.48 -19.75
CA MET A 1 -10.02 17.60 -18.65
C MET A 1 -9.17 16.33 -18.67
N THR A 2 -8.08 16.29 -17.90
CA THR A 2 -7.04 15.23 -17.97
C THR A 2 -6.77 14.62 -16.59
N THR A 3 -7.82 14.22 -15.89
CA THR A 3 -7.73 13.68 -14.52
C THR A 3 -8.02 12.18 -14.40
N ASN A 4 -8.30 11.45 -15.48
CA ASN A 4 -8.73 10.03 -15.37
C ASN A 4 -7.62 8.97 -15.42
N ARG A 5 -6.38 9.29 -15.82
CA ARG A 5 -5.33 8.25 -15.99
C ARG A 5 -4.56 7.94 -14.71
N LEU A 6 -4.42 8.91 -13.81
CA LEU A 6 -3.65 8.76 -12.56
C LEU A 6 -4.46 8.03 -11.47
N GLU A 7 -5.78 8.26 -11.42
CA GLU A 7 -6.74 7.57 -10.54
C GLU A 7 -6.69 6.05 -10.75
N SER A 8 -6.67 5.59 -12.01
CA SER A 8 -6.63 4.16 -12.37
C SER A 8 -5.34 3.46 -11.90
N ILE A 9 -4.19 4.15 -11.95
CA ILE A 9 -2.90 3.59 -11.53
C ILE A 9 -2.82 3.50 -10.00
N MET A 10 -3.31 4.53 -9.28
CA MET A 10 -3.37 4.50 -7.81
C MET A 10 -4.36 3.45 -7.30
N ALA A 11 -5.51 3.29 -7.95
CA ALA A 11 -6.46 2.25 -7.57
C ALA A 11 -5.87 0.83 -7.72
N LYS A 12 -5.06 0.59 -8.76
CA LYS A 12 -4.37 -0.70 -8.96
C LYS A 12 -3.32 -0.97 -7.90
N ILE A 13 -2.42 -0.01 -7.63
CA ILE A 13 -1.37 -0.21 -6.62
C ILE A 13 -1.97 -0.44 -5.23
N HIS A 14 -3.07 0.25 -4.89
CA HIS A 14 -3.76 0.06 -3.61
C HIS A 14 -4.27 -1.39 -3.45
N LYS A 15 -4.93 -1.93 -4.49
CA LYS A 15 -5.42 -3.32 -4.46
C LYS A 15 -4.28 -4.33 -4.37
N GLN A 16 -3.19 -4.10 -5.11
CA GLN A 16 -2.02 -4.98 -5.07
C GLN A 16 -1.40 -4.98 -3.66
N ILE A 17 -1.21 -3.81 -3.05
CA ILE A 17 -0.69 -3.70 -1.68
C ILE A 17 -1.59 -4.46 -0.69
N LEU A 18 -2.91 -4.27 -0.77
CA LEU A 18 -3.85 -4.99 0.10
C LEU A 18 -3.76 -6.51 -0.09
N SER A 19 -3.61 -6.98 -1.33
CA SER A 19 -3.42 -8.40 -1.63
C SER A 19 -2.14 -8.95 -0.98
N LEU A 20 -1.01 -8.23 -1.11
CA LEU A 20 0.26 -8.63 -0.50
C LEU A 20 0.18 -8.66 1.03
N LEU A 21 -0.42 -7.62 1.61
CA LEU A 21 -0.60 -7.50 3.06
C LEU A 21 -1.61 -8.49 3.63
N SER A 22 -2.53 -9.00 2.80
CA SER A 22 -3.47 -10.05 3.18
C SER A 22 -2.81 -11.41 3.31
N GLU A 23 -1.71 -11.66 2.60
CA GLU A 23 -0.93 -12.89 2.75
C GLU A 23 -0.05 -12.82 3.99
N LYS A 24 0.68 -11.71 4.15
CA LYS A 24 1.53 -11.49 5.33
C LYS A 24 1.80 -10.01 5.59
N PRO A 25 2.06 -9.64 6.86
CA PRO A 25 2.70 -8.38 7.20
C PRO A 25 3.98 -8.14 6.39
N MET A 26 4.11 -6.97 5.76
CA MET A 26 5.31 -6.60 5.01
C MET A 26 5.74 -5.17 5.31
N THR A 27 7.03 -4.90 5.15
CA THR A 27 7.61 -3.57 5.23
C THR A 27 7.45 -2.79 3.93
N LEU A 28 7.66 -1.46 3.99
CA LEU A 28 7.63 -0.60 2.80
C LEU A 28 8.57 -1.11 1.69
N ALA A 29 9.78 -1.54 2.07
CA ALA A 29 10.80 -2.01 1.14
C ALA A 29 10.37 -3.33 0.46
N GLU A 30 9.89 -4.30 1.23
CA GLU A 30 9.40 -5.58 0.68
C GLU A 30 8.25 -5.38 -0.31
N ILE A 31 7.30 -4.50 0.01
CA ILE A 31 6.18 -4.18 -0.89
C ILE A 31 6.68 -3.47 -2.15
N ALA A 32 7.65 -2.57 -2.03
CA ALA A 32 8.26 -1.87 -3.14
C ALA A 32 9.01 -2.82 -4.08
N GLU A 33 9.76 -3.77 -3.52
CA GLU A 33 10.45 -4.82 -4.28
C GLU A 33 9.46 -5.74 -4.99
N GLN A 34 8.44 -6.25 -4.29
CA GLN A 34 7.45 -7.16 -4.91
C GLN A 34 6.62 -6.51 -6.00
N LEU A 35 6.33 -5.21 -5.88
CA LEU A 35 5.57 -4.47 -6.89
C LEU A 35 6.46 -3.78 -7.93
N GLU A 36 7.78 -3.91 -7.82
CA GLU A 36 8.78 -3.21 -8.65
C GLU A 36 8.52 -1.69 -8.77
N TYR A 37 8.02 -1.09 -7.68
CA TYR A 37 7.74 0.35 -7.61
C TYR A 37 8.73 1.06 -6.71
N LYS A 38 8.94 2.35 -6.97
CA LYS A 38 9.69 3.21 -6.05
C LYS A 38 9.01 3.27 -4.69
N GLU A 39 9.78 3.16 -3.62
CA GLU A 39 9.31 3.27 -2.23
C GLU A 39 8.43 4.50 -2.00
N LYS A 40 8.80 5.67 -2.56
CA LYS A 40 8.00 6.89 -2.44
C LYS A 40 6.55 6.72 -2.96
N LYS A 41 6.37 5.95 -4.03
CA LYS A 41 5.05 5.68 -4.62
C LYS A 41 4.26 4.73 -3.74
N VAL A 42 4.90 3.68 -3.23
CA VAL A 42 4.30 2.72 -2.29
C VAL A 42 3.94 3.41 -0.97
N PHE A 43 4.81 4.27 -0.44
CA PHE A 43 4.57 5.04 0.77
C PHE A 43 3.36 5.96 0.64
N ASN A 44 3.21 6.67 -0.49
CA ASN A 44 2.03 7.49 -0.73
C ASN A 44 0.74 6.66 -0.78
N ALA A 45 0.80 5.47 -1.38
CA ALA A 45 -0.33 4.54 -1.42
C ALA A 45 -0.67 3.98 -0.03
N LEU A 46 0.33 3.52 0.73
CA LEU A 46 0.18 3.05 2.11
C LEU A 46 -0.38 4.16 3.00
N LYS A 47 0.14 5.39 2.89
CA LYS A 47 -0.37 6.55 3.64
C LYS A 47 -1.86 6.78 3.37
N LYS A 48 -2.30 6.64 2.11
CA LYS A 48 -3.71 6.77 1.75
C LYS A 48 -4.55 5.62 2.30
N LEU A 49 -4.11 4.37 2.12
CA LEU A 49 -4.78 3.19 2.68
C LEU A 49 -4.88 3.23 4.21
N PHE A 50 -3.86 3.75 4.89
CA PHE A 50 -3.84 3.93 6.33
C PHE A 50 -4.85 5.00 6.77
N SER A 51 -4.88 6.13 6.04
CA SER A 51 -5.87 7.20 6.29
C SER A 51 -7.30 6.71 6.05
N ASP A 52 -7.49 5.83 5.08
CA ASP A 52 -8.78 5.18 4.77
C ASP A 52 -9.13 4.05 5.76
N GLY A 53 -8.26 3.75 6.74
CA GLY A 53 -8.49 2.70 7.74
C GLY A 53 -8.36 1.26 7.22
N LYS A 54 -7.83 1.06 6.00
CA LYS A 54 -7.71 -0.27 5.37
C LYS A 54 -6.48 -1.06 5.82
N ILE A 55 -5.44 -0.36 6.26
CA ILE A 55 -4.21 -0.96 6.74
C ILE A 55 -3.80 -0.33 8.07
N ASN A 56 -3.08 -1.10 8.88
CA ASN A 56 -2.44 -0.65 10.10
C ASN A 56 -0.92 -0.67 9.95
N SER A 57 -0.26 0.28 10.58
CA SER A 57 1.20 0.36 10.65
C SER A 57 1.68 -0.05 12.04
N ASN A 58 2.42 -1.14 12.14
CA ASN A 58 3.01 -1.58 13.39
C ASN A 58 4.34 -0.84 13.63
N ALA A 59 4.35 0.10 14.57
CA ALA A 59 5.54 0.90 14.90
C ALA A 59 6.72 0.07 15.47
N LYS A 60 6.45 -1.11 16.06
CA LYS A 60 7.50 -1.97 16.63
C LYS A 60 8.27 -2.72 15.55
N THR A 61 7.57 -3.23 14.54
CA THR A 61 8.19 -4.03 13.45
C THR A 61 8.39 -3.23 12.17
N ARG A 62 7.84 -2.02 12.08
CA ARG A 62 7.78 -1.19 10.86
C ARG A 62 7.09 -1.90 9.69
N GLN A 63 6.21 -2.84 10.01
CA GLN A 63 5.42 -3.59 9.04
C GLN A 63 4.01 -3.02 8.94
N TYR A 64 3.44 -3.15 7.76
CA TYR A 64 2.06 -2.83 7.46
C TYR A 64 1.25 -4.12 7.41
N ASN A 65 0.04 -4.07 7.93
CA ASN A 65 -0.89 -5.20 7.98
C ASN A 65 -2.25 -4.73 7.46
N ILE A 66 -3.05 -5.61 6.88
CA ILE A 66 -4.45 -5.29 6.63
C ILE A 66 -5.19 -5.13 7.97
N VAL A 67 -6.12 -4.17 8.01
CA VAL A 67 -7.14 -4.15 9.07
C VAL A 67 -8.17 -5.18 8.64
N ALA A 68 -8.09 -6.38 9.20
CA ALA A 68 -9.17 -7.35 9.06
C ALA A 68 -10.38 -6.78 9.82
N GLU A 69 -11.50 -6.69 9.12
CA GLU A 69 -12.81 -6.32 9.69
C GLU A 69 -13.27 -7.36 10.72
#